data_AF-A0A1F6KJW5-F1
#
_entry.id   AF-A0A1F6KJW5-F1
#
_cell.length_a   1.000
_cell.length_b   1.000
_cell.length_c   1.000
_cell.angle_alpha   90.00
_cell.angle_beta   90.00
_cell.angle_gamma   90.00
#
_symmetry.space_group_name_H-M   'P 1'
#
loop_
_entity.id
_entity.type
_entity.pdbx_description
1 polymer ?
#
loop_
_entity_poly.entity_id
_entity_poly.type
_entity_poly.pdbx_seq_one_letter_code
_entity_poly.pdbx_strand_id
1 'polypeptide(L)'
;MRFLVKKIMETHKTIYTDKELQGMAAIIEKVLLSFGLVCRVVEIDYQENGLIFAMEPILGCSLEEIERHDKDLALALASPNGQVKMIMPIPGRALFGIELPYPKGFVPKNADNYKVLEVDRSKRENASRLARVFYWISDTSKTLATKL
;
A
#
# COMPACT_ATOMS: atom_id res chain seq x y z
N MET A 1 24.52 -13.25 -5.61
CA MET A 1 23.52 -12.46 -6.36
C MET A 1 22.61 -11.80 -5.33
N ARG A 2 22.27 -10.51 -5.31
CA ARG A 2 22.72 -9.32 -6.07
C ARG A 2 22.45 -9.29 -7.60
N PHE A 3 21.88 -8.17 -8.04
CA PHE A 3 21.89 -7.58 -9.40
C PHE A 3 21.14 -8.25 -10.57
N LEU A 4 19.89 -8.73 -10.40
CA LEU A 4 19.02 -9.07 -11.55
C LEU A 4 17.81 -8.14 -11.79
N VAL A 5 17.56 -7.13 -10.94
CA VAL A 5 16.41 -6.20 -11.10
C VAL A 5 16.87 -4.79 -11.49
N LYS A 6 17.88 -4.69 -12.36
CA LYS A 6 18.41 -3.39 -12.85
C LYS A 6 18.24 -3.17 -14.36
N LYS A 7 17.46 -4.03 -15.04
CA LYS A 7 17.22 -3.96 -16.48
C LYS A 7 15.73 -4.14 -16.76
N ILE A 8 15.05 -3.00 -16.94
CA ILE A 8 13.83 -2.65 -17.70
C ILE A 8 13.53 -1.20 -17.24
N MET A 9 14.21 -0.24 -17.85
CA MET A 9 14.12 1.21 -17.55
C MET A 9 13.78 2.01 -18.82
N GLU A 10 13.06 1.40 -19.76
CA GLU A 10 12.67 2.08 -21.01
C GLU A 10 11.36 2.83 -20.82
N THR A 11 11.50 4.10 -20.42
CA THR A 11 10.67 5.27 -20.74
C THR A 11 9.24 5.03 -21.26
N HIS A 12 8.42 4.28 -20.52
CA HIS A 12 6.96 4.32 -20.70
C HIS A 12 6.45 5.62 -20.05
N LYS A 13 5.57 6.35 -20.75
CA LYS A 13 4.98 7.59 -20.22
C LYS A 13 3.95 7.24 -19.14
N THR A 14 4.43 6.98 -17.93
CA THR A 14 3.58 6.77 -16.75
C THR A 14 2.78 8.05 -16.45
N ILE A 15 1.55 7.89 -15.98
CA ILE A 15 0.71 9.02 -15.52
C ILE A 15 1.29 9.68 -14.27
N TYR A 16 1.97 8.86 -13.46
CA TYR A 16 2.54 9.21 -12.18
C TYR A 16 4.05 9.02 -12.20
N THR A 17 4.75 9.93 -11.55
CA THR A 17 6.17 9.88 -11.25
C THR A 17 6.39 8.94 -10.05
N ASP A 18 7.55 8.27 -9.98
CA ASP A 18 7.94 7.42 -8.82
C ASP A 18 7.73 8.13 -7.47
N LYS A 19 7.99 9.45 -7.42
CA LYS A 19 7.79 10.29 -6.22
C LYS A 19 6.31 10.42 -5.82
N GLU A 20 5.41 10.51 -6.80
CA GLU A 20 3.97 10.63 -6.56
C GLU A 20 3.41 9.30 -6.04
N LEU A 21 3.82 8.18 -6.66
CA LEU A 21 3.46 6.82 -6.25
C LEU A 21 3.96 6.50 -4.84
N GLN A 22 5.19 6.89 -4.50
CA GLN A 22 5.72 6.79 -3.13
C GLN A 22 4.94 7.66 -2.14
N GLY A 23 4.46 8.84 -2.57
CA GLY A 23 3.59 9.72 -1.81
C GLY A 23 2.23 9.10 -1.53
N MET A 24 1.56 8.56 -2.56
CA MET A 24 0.29 7.84 -2.45
C MET A 24 0.42 6.64 -1.52
N ALA A 25 1.46 5.82 -1.70
CA ALA A 25 1.76 4.69 -0.81
C ALA A 25 1.94 5.13 0.66
N ALA A 26 2.61 6.27 0.90
CA ALA A 26 2.77 6.82 2.25
C ALA A 26 1.46 7.43 2.83
N ILE A 27 0.51 7.83 1.99
CA ILE A 27 -0.84 8.24 2.42
C ILE A 27 -1.62 7.01 2.87
N ILE A 28 -1.63 5.91 2.08
CA ILE A 28 -2.30 4.66 2.44
C ILE A 28 -1.81 4.14 3.80
N GLU A 29 -0.49 4.05 3.98
CA GLU A 29 0.14 3.60 5.24
C GLU A 29 -0.28 4.49 6.44
N LYS A 30 -0.39 5.81 6.25
CA LYS A 30 -0.81 6.74 7.31
C LYS A 30 -2.30 6.65 7.64
N VAL A 31 -3.15 6.48 6.63
CA VAL A 31 -4.61 6.38 6.80
C VAL A 31 -4.93 5.13 7.60
N LEU A 32 -4.42 3.96 7.17
CA LEU A 32 -4.59 2.70 7.89
C LEU A 32 -4.02 2.78 9.31
N LEU A 33 -2.82 3.35 9.49
CA LEU A 33 -2.22 3.55 10.82
C LEU A 33 -3.07 4.44 11.74
N SER A 34 -3.81 5.41 11.20
CA SER A 34 -4.72 6.27 11.98
C SER A 34 -5.92 5.52 12.55
N PHE A 35 -6.32 4.41 11.91
CA PHE A 35 -7.32 3.47 12.42
C PHE A 35 -6.71 2.33 13.26
N GLY A 36 -5.39 2.36 13.52
CA GLY A 36 -4.67 1.30 14.24
C GLY A 36 -4.25 0.11 13.36
N LEU A 37 -4.54 0.15 12.07
CA LEU A 37 -4.25 -0.92 11.11
C LEU A 37 -2.84 -0.76 10.55
N VAL A 38 -1.89 -1.54 11.06
CA VAL A 38 -0.48 -1.43 10.66
C VAL A 38 -0.21 -2.28 9.42
N CYS A 39 -0.17 -1.63 8.25
CA CYS A 39 0.15 -2.25 6.96
C CYS A 39 1.33 -1.54 6.28
N ARG A 40 1.96 -2.20 5.29
CA ARG A 40 3.07 -1.65 4.49
C ARG A 40 2.86 -1.91 3.01
N VAL A 41 3.10 -0.92 2.15
CA VAL A 41 3.16 -1.12 0.69
C VAL A 41 4.49 -1.78 0.30
N VAL A 42 4.40 -2.89 -0.40
CA VAL A 42 5.55 -3.70 -0.86
C VAL A 42 5.80 -3.48 -2.36
N GLU A 43 4.74 -3.59 -3.15
CA GLU A 43 4.75 -3.53 -4.61
C GLU A 43 3.64 -2.58 -5.09
N ILE A 44 3.86 -1.93 -6.24
CA ILE A 44 2.83 -1.18 -6.95
C ILE A 44 2.78 -1.71 -8.39
N ASP A 45 1.62 -2.25 -8.75
CA ASP A 45 1.35 -2.85 -10.06
C ASP A 45 0.39 -1.96 -10.85
N TYR A 46 0.71 -1.72 -12.12
CA TYR A 46 -0.24 -1.10 -13.04
C TYR A 46 -1.17 -2.17 -13.59
N GLN A 47 -2.46 -1.90 -13.68
CA GLN A 47 -3.45 -2.72 -14.36
C GLN A 47 -4.13 -1.89 -15.45
N GLU A 48 -5.02 -2.51 -16.23
CA GLU A 48 -5.77 -1.84 -17.31
C GLU A 48 -6.63 -0.68 -16.78
N ASN A 49 -7.31 -0.89 -15.65
CA ASN A 49 -8.31 0.04 -15.11
C ASN A 49 -7.81 0.91 -13.93
N GLY A 50 -6.62 0.63 -13.38
CA GLY A 50 -6.10 1.31 -12.20
C GLY A 50 -4.72 0.84 -11.76
N LEU A 51 -4.29 1.31 -10.59
CA LEU A 51 -3.08 0.88 -9.88
C LEU A 51 -3.44 -0.03 -8.72
N ILE A 52 -2.80 -1.20 -8.59
CA ILE A 52 -2.87 -2.03 -7.39
C ILE A 52 -1.67 -1.69 -6.50
N PHE A 53 -1.93 -1.22 -5.29
CA PHE A 53 -0.95 -1.11 -4.22
C PHE A 53 -1.00 -2.40 -3.40
N ALA A 54 -0.03 -3.30 -3.59
CA ALA A 54 0.06 -4.56 -2.86
C ALA A 54 0.75 -4.35 -1.51
N MET A 55 0.08 -4.82 -0.45
CA MET A 55 0.42 -4.53 0.93
C MET A 55 0.54 -5.77 1.81
N GLU A 56 1.52 -5.71 2.71
CA GLU A 56 1.75 -6.67 3.79
C GLU A 56 1.10 -6.09 5.07
N PRO A 57 0.05 -6.73 5.62
CA PRO A 57 -0.48 -6.38 6.94
C PRO A 57 0.41 -6.96 8.04
N ILE A 58 0.46 -6.32 9.21
CA ILE A 58 1.09 -6.95 10.38
C ILE A 58 0.24 -8.14 10.86
N LEU A 59 0.90 -9.14 11.46
CA LEU A 59 0.21 -10.26 12.12
C LEU A 59 -0.77 -9.73 13.18
N GLY A 60 -2.03 -10.11 13.06
CA GLY A 60 -3.12 -9.69 13.95
C GLY A 60 -4.07 -8.63 13.39
N CYS A 61 -3.77 -7.99 12.25
CA CYS A 61 -4.76 -7.14 11.57
C CYS A 61 -5.87 -7.97 10.92
N SER A 62 -7.13 -7.59 11.16
CA SER A 62 -8.29 -8.19 10.47
C SER A 62 -8.45 -7.58 9.08
N LEU A 63 -8.59 -8.42 8.05
CA LEU A 63 -8.88 -7.96 6.69
C LEU A 63 -10.26 -7.30 6.58
N GLU A 64 -11.26 -7.78 7.34
CA GLU A 64 -12.60 -7.18 7.40
C GLU A 64 -12.57 -5.75 7.95
N GLU A 65 -11.64 -5.46 8.85
CA GLU A 65 -11.50 -4.14 9.47
C GLU A 65 -10.83 -3.16 8.49
N ILE A 66 -9.85 -3.64 7.71
CA ILE A 66 -9.29 -2.89 6.58
C ILE A 66 -10.37 -2.60 5.52
N GLU A 67 -11.22 -3.57 5.19
CA GLU A 67 -12.28 -3.43 4.18
C GLU A 67 -13.29 -2.33 4.51
N ARG A 68 -13.59 -2.11 5.80
CA ARG A 68 -14.52 -1.06 6.27
C ARG A 68 -14.04 0.37 6.03
N HIS A 69 -12.75 0.58 5.75
CA HIS A 69 -12.14 1.88 5.51
C HIS A 69 -11.95 2.21 4.02
N ASP A 70 -12.61 1.49 3.11
CA ASP A 70 -12.61 1.75 1.67
C ASP A 70 -12.92 3.22 1.33
N LYS A 71 -13.96 3.81 1.95
CA LYS A 71 -14.36 5.20 1.73
C LYS A 71 -13.37 6.21 2.27
N ASP A 72 -12.78 5.94 3.42
CA ASP A 72 -11.76 6.80 4.03
C ASP A 72 -10.48 6.82 3.18
N LEU A 73 -10.10 5.67 2.65
CA LEU A 73 -9.00 5.51 1.69
C LEU A 73 -9.30 6.23 0.37
N ALA A 74 -10.52 6.09 -0.16
CA ALA A 74 -10.93 6.79 -1.38
C ALA A 74 -10.91 8.31 -1.22
N LEU A 75 -11.32 8.82 -0.05
CA LEU A 75 -11.26 10.25 0.29
C LEU A 75 -9.80 10.72 0.42
N ALA A 76 -8.98 10.02 1.18
CA ALA A 76 -7.59 10.40 1.44
C ALA A 76 -6.68 10.34 0.19
N LEU A 77 -6.97 9.42 -0.74
CA LEU A 77 -6.29 9.33 -2.03
C LEU A 77 -6.88 10.24 -3.12
N ALA A 78 -7.95 10.97 -2.82
CA ALA A 78 -8.73 11.75 -3.79
C ALA A 78 -9.07 10.93 -5.05
N SER A 79 -9.62 9.72 -4.84
CA SER A 79 -9.88 8.75 -5.92
C SER A 79 -10.71 9.37 -7.05
N PRO A 80 -10.32 9.24 -8.34
CA PRO A 80 -11.00 9.90 -9.44
C PRO A 80 -12.49 9.56 -9.62
N ASN A 81 -12.90 8.39 -9.12
CA ASN A 81 -14.29 7.92 -9.14
C ASN A 81 -14.96 7.95 -7.75
N GLY A 82 -14.30 8.54 -6.74
CA GLY A 82 -14.82 8.57 -5.36
C GLY A 82 -14.81 7.23 -4.62
N GLN A 83 -14.22 6.19 -5.22
CA GLN A 83 -14.19 4.82 -4.68
C GLN A 83 -12.80 4.19 -4.92
N VAL A 84 -12.39 3.29 -4.02
CA VAL A 84 -11.28 2.34 -4.25
C VAL A 84 -11.84 0.92 -4.20
N LYS A 85 -11.15 -0.03 -4.81
CA LYS A 85 -11.56 -1.44 -4.79
C LYS A 85 -10.53 -2.25 -4.01
N MET A 86 -10.99 -2.99 -3.01
CA MET A 86 -10.14 -3.90 -2.25
C MET A 86 -9.94 -5.20 -3.03
N ILE A 87 -8.72 -5.73 -3.01
CA ILE A 87 -8.36 -7.07 -3.48
C ILE A 87 -7.86 -7.83 -2.25
N MET A 88 -8.80 -8.39 -1.50
CA MET A 88 -8.50 -9.26 -0.36
C MET A 88 -7.95 -10.62 -0.83
N PRO A 89 -7.36 -11.40 0.09
CA PRO A 89 -5.98 -11.91 -0.01
C PRO A 89 -5.58 -12.43 -1.40
N ILE A 90 -4.47 -11.89 -1.92
CA ILE A 90 -3.93 -12.22 -3.24
C ILE A 90 -3.54 -13.71 -3.30
N PRO A 91 -4.12 -14.54 -4.19
CA PRO A 91 -3.83 -15.96 -4.25
C PRO A 91 -2.33 -16.26 -4.39
N GLY A 92 -1.81 -17.13 -3.52
CA GLY A 92 -0.39 -17.50 -3.50
C GLY A 92 0.57 -16.45 -2.92
N ARG A 93 0.08 -15.32 -2.39
CA ARG A 93 0.89 -14.29 -1.71
C ARG A 93 0.30 -13.94 -0.34
N ALA A 94 1.14 -13.60 0.63
CA ALA A 94 0.71 -13.11 1.94
C ALA A 94 0.39 -11.60 1.93
N LEU A 95 -0.32 -11.14 0.88
CA LEU A 95 -0.56 -9.73 0.59
C LEU A 95 -2.05 -9.48 0.28
N PHE A 96 -2.51 -8.25 0.49
CA PHE A 96 -3.77 -7.73 -0.06
C PHE A 96 -3.49 -6.51 -0.94
N GLY A 97 -4.42 -6.17 -1.83
CA GLY A 97 -4.28 -5.04 -2.75
C GLY A 97 -5.32 -3.94 -2.52
N ILE A 98 -4.93 -2.68 -2.72
CA ILE A 98 -5.88 -1.59 -2.97
C ILE A 98 -5.76 -1.18 -4.43
N GLU A 99 -6.85 -1.34 -5.19
CA GLU A 99 -6.99 -0.87 -6.57
C GLU A 99 -7.54 0.56 -6.59
N LEU A 100 -6.70 1.50 -7.01
CA LEU A 100 -7.07 2.89 -7.28
C LEU A 100 -7.37 3.04 -8.79
N PRO A 101 -8.61 3.42 -9.18
CA PRO A 101 -8.94 3.59 -10.59
C PRO A 101 -8.23 4.79 -11.22
N TYR A 102 -7.93 4.70 -12.52
CA TYR A 102 -7.38 5.84 -13.26
C TYR A 102 -8.41 6.97 -13.47
N PRO A 103 -7.96 8.23 -13.66
CA PRO A 103 -8.85 9.31 -14.05
C PRO A 103 -9.50 9.06 -15.42
N LYS A 104 -10.75 9.53 -15.58
CA LYS A 104 -11.57 9.33 -16.79
C LYS A 104 -10.82 9.76 -18.05
N GLY A 105 -10.87 8.91 -19.08
CA GLY A 105 -10.19 9.15 -20.36
C GLY A 105 -8.71 8.76 -20.40
N PHE A 106 -8.13 8.32 -19.28
CA PHE A 106 -6.85 7.62 -19.33
C PHE A 106 -7.05 6.15 -19.71
N VAL A 107 -6.41 5.75 -20.81
CA VAL A 107 -6.22 4.34 -21.19
C VAL A 107 -4.72 4.13 -21.37
N PRO A 108 -4.09 3.16 -20.68
CA PRO A 108 -2.66 2.88 -20.85
C PRO A 108 -2.40 2.39 -22.27
N LYS A 109 -1.47 3.04 -22.99
CA LYS A 109 -1.20 2.75 -24.41
C LYS A 109 -0.54 1.38 -24.68
N ASN A 110 0.03 0.75 -23.66
CA ASN A 110 0.55 -0.62 -23.66
C ASN A 110 0.03 -1.30 -22.38
N ALA A 111 -1.04 -2.08 -22.48
CA ALA A 111 -1.57 -2.83 -21.33
C ALA A 111 -0.60 -3.95 -20.87
N ASP A 112 0.14 -4.54 -21.81
CA ASP A 112 0.94 -5.75 -21.59
C ASP A 112 2.23 -5.56 -20.77
N ASN A 113 2.63 -4.32 -20.49
CA ASN A 113 3.92 -3.99 -19.88
C ASN A 113 3.77 -3.18 -18.58
N TYR A 114 3.04 -3.72 -17.60
CA TYR A 114 3.07 -3.17 -16.26
C TYR A 114 4.38 -3.53 -15.56
N LYS A 115 4.99 -2.53 -14.92
CA LYS A 115 6.25 -2.70 -14.18
C LYS A 115 5.97 -2.65 -12.69
N VAL A 116 6.34 -3.71 -11.99
CA VAL A 116 6.38 -3.75 -10.52
C VAL A 116 7.34 -2.66 -10.04
N LEU A 117 6.82 -1.67 -9.31
CA LEU A 117 7.66 -0.74 -8.57
C LEU A 117 7.88 -1.31 -7.17
N GLU A 118 9.01 -2.00 -6.97
CA GLU A 118 9.50 -2.36 -5.64
C GLU A 118 9.70 -1.07 -4.84
N VAL A 119 8.94 -0.90 -3.75
CA VAL A 119 9.11 0.23 -2.84
C VAL A 119 10.45 0.07 -2.12
N ASP A 120 11.31 1.10 -2.14
CA ASP A 120 12.69 1.05 -1.65
C ASP A 120 12.76 0.59 -0.17
N ARG A 121 12.97 -0.72 -0.01
CA ARG A 121 12.83 -1.48 1.25
C ARG A 121 13.74 -0.92 2.33
N SER A 122 14.92 -0.41 1.94
CA SER A 122 15.99 0.05 2.81
C SER A 122 15.63 1.30 3.62
N LYS A 123 14.90 2.26 3.03
CA LYS A 123 14.53 3.51 3.70
C LYS A 123 13.36 3.35 4.67
N ARG A 124 12.37 2.50 4.33
CA ARG A 124 11.17 2.29 5.16
C ARG A 124 11.38 1.35 6.33
N GLU A 125 12.40 0.49 6.30
CA GLU A 125 12.60 -0.50 7.36
C GLU A 125 12.81 0.14 8.74
N ASN A 126 13.58 1.23 8.82
CA ASN A 126 13.81 1.99 10.06
C ASN A 126 12.52 2.56 10.64
N ALA A 127 11.66 3.18 9.82
CA ALA A 127 10.35 3.67 10.25
C ALA A 127 9.46 2.53 10.75
N SER A 128 9.45 1.38 10.06
CA SER A 128 8.67 0.19 10.46
C SER A 128 9.14 -0.46 11.77
N ARG A 129 10.43 -0.31 12.12
CA ARG A 129 10.99 -0.82 13.38
C ARG A 129 10.56 0.08 14.53
N LEU A 130 10.61 1.39 14.35
CA LEU A 130 10.09 2.36 15.32
C LEU A 130 8.57 2.21 15.53
N ALA A 131 7.78 2.02 14.47
CA ALA A 131 6.34 1.78 14.58
C ALA A 131 6.00 0.50 15.37
N ARG A 132 6.72 -0.61 15.12
CA ARG A 132 6.57 -1.85 15.91
C ARG A 132 6.97 -1.70 17.37
N VAL A 133 8.06 -0.98 17.65
CA VAL A 133 8.49 -0.69 19.03
C VAL A 133 7.45 0.18 19.75
N PHE A 134 6.91 1.20 19.08
CA PHE A 134 5.88 2.07 19.65
C PHE A 134 4.58 1.31 19.93
N TYR A 135 4.13 0.44 19.01
CA TYR A 135 2.97 -0.43 19.21
C TYR A 135 3.18 -1.35 20.43
N TRP A 136 4.33 -2.03 20.52
CA TRP A 136 4.67 -2.91 21.64
C TRP A 136 4.73 -2.19 23.00
N ILE A 137 5.22 -0.94 23.04
CA ILE A 137 5.19 -0.08 24.23
C ILE A 137 3.76 0.34 24.59
N SER A 138 2.91 0.61 23.59
CA SER A 138 1.51 0.99 23.82
C SER A 138 0.64 -0.17 24.34
N ASP A 139 0.97 -1.40 23.96
CA ASP A 139 0.25 -2.61 24.40
C ASP A 139 0.65 -3.02 25.82
N THR A 140 1.94 -2.87 26.16
CA THR A 140 2.43 -3.09 27.54
C THR A 140 1.88 -2.06 28.54
N SER A 141 1.59 -0.81 28.16
CA SER A 141 0.93 0.13 29.07
C SER A 141 -0.56 -0.19 29.28
N LYS A 142 -1.29 -0.56 28.21
CA LYS A 142 -2.70 -0.96 28.27
C LYS A 142 -2.92 -2.18 29.15
N THR A 143 -2.09 -3.22 28.99
CA THR A 143 -2.18 -4.47 29.76
C THR A 143 -1.84 -4.31 31.25
N LEU A 144 -0.98 -3.33 31.60
CA LEU A 144 -0.74 -2.97 33.01
C LEU A 144 -1.92 -2.18 33.60
N ALA A 145 -2.54 -1.29 32.84
CA ALA A 145 -3.70 -0.51 33.27
C ALA A 145 -4.98 -1.34 33.47
N THR A 146 -5.06 -2.56 32.92
CA THR A 146 -6.19 -3.50 33.12
C THR A 146 -5.99 -4.49 34.27
N LYS A 147 -4.86 -4.39 34.99
CA LYS A 147 -4.45 -5.34 36.04
C LYS A 147 -4.37 -4.73 37.45
N LEU A 148 -4.91 -3.51 37.60
CA LEU A 148 -5.11 -2.75 38.84
C LEU A 148 -6.62 -2.58 39.07
#